data_AF-A0A1G9TG03-F1
#
_entry.id   AF-A0A1G9TG03-F1
#
_cell.length_a   1.000
_cell.length_b   1.000
_cell.length_c   1.000
_cell.angle_alpha   90.00
_cell.angle_beta   90.00
_cell.angle_gamma   90.00
#
_symmetry.space_group_name_H-M   'P 1'
#
loop_
_entity.id
_entity.type
_entity.pdbx_description
1 polymer ?
#
loop_
_entity_poly.entity_id
_entity_poly.type
_entity_poly.pdbx_seq_one_letter_code
_entity_poly.pdbx_strand_id
1 'polypeptide(L)'
;MVSGWTKTPVTDEDYERVRELHAQGMGRNAIAREIGRAQRTVSVIAAELGLVFDVTMTEEATRHRVAQLAERRAVLAEALQGDAERLTEQLWRPSVVYSFGGKENTYNERPVDEPPADAKKALMSTAGMAIDRSLKLVPPSADAGADDAKSMLGQLMLGLKAAYDEAAGEEGGADEEAEGESP
;
A
#
# COMPACT_ATOMS: atom_id res chain seq x y z
N MET A 1 -45.97 -19.97 0.66
CA MET A 1 -45.61 -20.22 -0.75
C MET A 1 -44.12 -20.47 -0.77
N VAL A 2 -43.69 -21.72 -0.92
CA VAL A 2 -42.29 -22.13 -0.73
C VAL A 2 -41.50 -21.67 -1.96
N SER A 3 -40.64 -20.66 -1.79
CA SER A 3 -39.67 -20.26 -2.82
C SER A 3 -38.59 -21.34 -2.90
N GLY A 4 -38.88 -22.40 -3.65
CA GLY A 4 -37.89 -23.42 -3.99
C GLY A 4 -36.82 -22.78 -4.87
N TRP A 5 -35.65 -22.49 -4.30
CA TRP A 5 -34.47 -22.13 -5.06
C TRP A 5 -34.03 -23.37 -5.84
N THR A 6 -34.52 -23.53 -7.07
CA THR A 6 -34.04 -24.58 -7.96
C THR A 6 -32.64 -24.20 -8.41
N LYS A 7 -31.64 -24.93 -7.91
CA LYS A 7 -30.26 -24.85 -8.40
C LYS A 7 -30.25 -25.40 -9.83
N THR A 8 -30.27 -24.51 -10.83
CA THR A 8 -30.19 -24.92 -12.23
C THR A 8 -28.87 -25.66 -12.44
N PRO A 9 -28.90 -26.96 -12.80
CA PRO A 9 -27.68 -27.74 -13.01
C PRO A 9 -26.80 -27.10 -14.08
N VAL A 10 -25.48 -27.27 -13.95
CA VAL A 10 -24.53 -26.92 -15.01
C VAL A 10 -24.56 -28.06 -16.03
N THR A 11 -24.63 -27.74 -17.32
CA THR A 11 -24.69 -28.70 -18.43
C THR A 11 -23.46 -28.58 -19.31
N ASP A 12 -23.20 -29.59 -20.15
CA ASP A 12 -22.09 -29.55 -21.13
C ASP A 12 -22.20 -28.36 -22.09
N GLU A 13 -23.42 -27.94 -22.41
CA GLU A 13 -23.70 -26.72 -23.17
C GLU A 13 -23.11 -25.47 -22.47
N ASP A 14 -23.20 -25.36 -21.13
CA ASP A 14 -22.56 -24.25 -20.41
C ASP A 14 -21.03 -24.26 -20.61
N TYR A 15 -20.39 -25.43 -20.64
CA TYR A 15 -18.94 -25.56 -20.89
C TYR A 15 -18.57 -25.14 -22.32
N GLU A 16 -19.35 -25.56 -23.30
CA GLU A 16 -19.15 -25.18 -24.71
C GLU A 16 -19.31 -23.67 -24.90
N ARG A 17 -20.39 -23.09 -24.37
CA ARG A 17 -20.66 -21.65 -24.48
C ARG A 17 -19.61 -20.81 -23.77
N VAL A 18 -19.13 -21.21 -22.59
CA VAL A 18 -18.03 -20.50 -21.90
C VAL A 18 -16.75 -20.54 -22.75
N ARG A 19 -16.41 -21.69 -23.34
CA ARG A 19 -15.23 -21.84 -24.21
C ARG A 19 -15.31 -20.95 -25.45
N GLU A 20 -16.44 -20.95 -26.13
CA GLU A 20 -16.67 -20.15 -27.34
C GLU A 20 -16.60 -18.65 -27.06
N LEU A 21 -17.31 -18.18 -26.03
CA LEU A 21 -17.36 -16.75 -25.70
C LEU A 21 -16.02 -16.25 -25.14
N HIS A 22 -15.27 -17.11 -24.42
CA HIS A 22 -13.90 -16.81 -24.00
C HIS A 22 -12.97 -16.66 -25.20
N ALA A 23 -13.06 -17.56 -26.20
CA ALA A 23 -12.27 -17.47 -27.43
C ALA A 23 -12.57 -16.19 -28.25
N GLN A 24 -13.78 -15.63 -28.10
CA GLN A 24 -14.16 -14.33 -28.68
C GLN A 24 -13.62 -13.13 -27.87
N GLY A 25 -12.87 -13.37 -26.80
CA GLY A 25 -12.31 -12.32 -25.93
C GLY A 25 -13.30 -11.73 -24.92
N MET A 26 -14.46 -12.36 -24.70
CA MET A 26 -15.43 -11.84 -23.74
C MET A 26 -14.95 -12.03 -22.30
N GLY A 27 -15.07 -10.97 -21.49
CA GLY A 27 -14.80 -11.03 -20.06
C GLY A 27 -15.86 -11.84 -19.30
N ARG A 28 -15.47 -12.46 -18.17
CA ARG A 28 -16.32 -13.29 -17.30
C ARG A 28 -17.73 -12.71 -17.07
N ASN A 29 -17.84 -11.43 -16.77
CA ASN A 29 -19.14 -10.80 -16.45
C ASN A 29 -20.05 -10.70 -17.68
N ALA A 30 -19.48 -10.52 -18.87
CA ALA A 30 -20.24 -10.51 -20.12
C ALA A 30 -20.73 -11.93 -20.43
N ILE A 31 -19.85 -12.94 -20.32
CA ILE A 31 -20.23 -14.35 -20.48
C ILE A 31 -21.37 -14.74 -19.53
N ALA A 32 -21.24 -14.40 -18.24
CA ALA A 32 -22.26 -14.70 -17.24
C ALA A 32 -23.65 -14.13 -17.58
N ARG A 33 -23.69 -12.90 -18.14
CA ARG A 33 -24.94 -12.27 -18.59
C ARG A 33 -25.48 -12.96 -19.85
N GLU A 34 -24.60 -13.30 -20.78
CA GLU A 34 -24.94 -13.94 -22.06
C GLU A 34 -25.59 -15.31 -21.85
N ILE A 35 -25.02 -16.15 -20.98
CA ILE A 35 -25.51 -17.52 -20.73
C ILE A 35 -26.51 -17.60 -19.56
N GLY A 36 -26.84 -16.47 -18.93
CA GLY A 36 -27.78 -16.43 -17.80
C GLY A 36 -27.29 -17.16 -16.55
N ARG A 37 -25.97 -17.23 -16.31
CA ARG A 37 -25.36 -17.93 -15.17
C ARG A 37 -24.72 -16.96 -14.18
N ALA A 38 -24.56 -17.43 -12.93
CA ALA A 38 -23.81 -16.67 -11.94
C ALA A 38 -22.34 -16.54 -12.36
N GLN A 39 -21.72 -15.39 -12.09
CA GLN A 39 -20.30 -15.15 -12.38
C GLN A 39 -19.38 -16.21 -11.79
N ARG A 40 -19.73 -16.73 -10.59
CA ARG A 40 -19.00 -17.82 -9.93
C ARG A 40 -19.03 -19.11 -10.74
N THR A 41 -20.16 -19.45 -11.35
CA THR A 41 -20.29 -20.63 -12.22
C THR A 41 -19.37 -20.52 -13.43
N VAL A 42 -19.35 -19.36 -14.10
CA VAL A 42 -18.43 -19.11 -15.23
C VAL A 42 -16.97 -19.20 -14.80
N SER A 43 -16.61 -18.66 -13.62
CA SER A 43 -15.26 -18.79 -13.08
C SER A 43 -14.85 -20.24 -12.82
N VAL A 44 -15.74 -21.08 -12.29
CA VAL A 44 -15.47 -22.50 -12.04
C VAL A 44 -15.28 -23.24 -13.36
N ILE A 45 -16.19 -23.06 -14.31
CA ILE A 45 -16.11 -23.68 -15.65
C ILE A 45 -14.81 -23.26 -16.35
N ALA A 46 -14.49 -21.95 -16.35
CA ALA A 46 -13.26 -21.46 -16.94
C ALA A 46 -12.02 -22.07 -16.29
N ALA A 47 -11.99 -22.22 -14.96
CA ALA A 47 -10.89 -22.86 -14.24
C ALA A 47 -10.74 -24.35 -14.61
N GLU A 48 -11.85 -25.09 -14.68
CA GLU A 48 -11.86 -26.50 -15.10
C GLU A 48 -11.41 -26.67 -16.56
N LEU A 49 -11.69 -25.69 -17.42
CA LEU A 49 -11.25 -25.65 -18.81
C LEU A 49 -9.83 -25.07 -19.00
N GLY A 50 -9.17 -24.62 -17.93
CA GLY A 50 -7.84 -23.97 -18.01
C GLY A 50 -7.84 -22.61 -18.71
N LEU A 51 -8.99 -21.92 -18.78
CA LEU A 51 -9.14 -20.62 -19.43
C LEU A 51 -8.75 -19.48 -18.49
N VAL A 52 -7.93 -18.56 -19.00
CA VAL A 52 -7.48 -17.37 -18.27
C VAL A 52 -8.12 -16.14 -18.89
N PHE A 53 -8.77 -15.30 -18.08
CA PHE A 53 -9.33 -14.03 -18.54
C PHE A 53 -8.25 -12.95 -18.55
N ASP A 54 -8.33 -12.05 -19.53
CA ASP A 54 -7.54 -10.83 -19.52
C ASP A 54 -7.97 -9.95 -18.34
N VAL A 55 -7.03 -9.68 -17.43
CA VAL A 55 -7.20 -8.84 -16.25
C VAL A 55 -6.44 -7.52 -16.34
N THR A 56 -5.71 -7.27 -17.43
CA THR A 56 -4.83 -6.09 -17.61
C THR A 56 -5.55 -4.78 -17.27
N MET A 57 -6.75 -4.58 -17.83
CA MET A 57 -7.56 -3.39 -17.55
C MET A 57 -7.96 -3.24 -16.08
N THR A 58 -8.21 -4.35 -15.39
CA THR A 58 -8.54 -4.33 -13.95
C THR A 58 -7.31 -4.06 -13.11
N GLU A 59 -6.17 -4.63 -13.47
CA GLU A 59 -4.89 -4.41 -12.80
C GLU A 59 -4.42 -2.97 -12.96
N GLU A 60 -4.51 -2.40 -14.16
CA GLU A 60 -4.21 -0.99 -14.42
C GLU A 60 -5.14 -0.07 -13.63
N ALA A 61 -6.45 -0.30 -13.68
CA ALA A 61 -7.41 0.48 -12.89
C ALA A 61 -7.12 0.38 -11.38
N THR A 62 -6.70 -0.79 -10.90
CA THR A 62 -6.30 -1.01 -9.50
C THR A 62 -5.03 -0.24 -9.18
N ARG A 63 -4.00 -0.31 -10.04
CA ARG A 63 -2.74 0.42 -9.91
C ARG A 63 -2.97 1.94 -9.86
N HIS A 64 -3.79 2.46 -10.78
CA HIS A 64 -4.19 3.87 -10.78
C HIS A 64 -4.94 4.27 -9.51
N ARG A 65 -5.84 3.41 -8.99
CA ARG A 65 -6.55 3.69 -7.74
C ARG A 65 -5.62 3.69 -6.53
N VAL A 66 -4.67 2.75 -6.48
CA VAL A 66 -3.65 2.70 -5.42
C VAL A 66 -2.77 3.94 -5.45
N ALA A 67 -2.31 4.36 -6.64
CA ALA A 67 -1.52 5.59 -6.80
C ALA A 67 -2.31 6.84 -6.37
N GLN A 68 -3.56 6.98 -6.81
CA GLN A 68 -4.42 8.09 -6.38
C GLN A 68 -4.66 8.09 -4.86
N LEU A 69 -4.79 6.92 -4.23
CA LEU A 69 -4.94 6.83 -2.78
C LEU A 69 -3.64 7.18 -2.05
N ALA A 70 -2.48 6.82 -2.59
CA ALA A 70 -1.19 7.23 -2.06
C ALA A 70 -1.04 8.76 -2.10
N GLU A 71 -1.36 9.38 -3.24
CA GLU A 71 -1.35 10.83 -3.40
C GLU A 71 -2.27 11.54 -2.41
N ARG A 72 -3.53 11.07 -2.30
CA ARG A 72 -4.49 11.64 -1.33
C ARG A 72 -4.01 11.53 0.11
N ARG A 73 -3.28 10.45 0.46
CA ARG A 73 -2.69 10.29 1.80
C ARG A 73 -1.56 11.30 2.02
N ALA A 74 -0.73 11.55 1.03
CA ALA A 74 0.33 12.55 1.11
C ALA A 74 -0.22 13.97 1.30
N VAL A 75 -1.19 14.37 0.47
CA VAL A 75 -1.87 15.67 0.59
C VAL A 75 -2.52 15.85 1.97
N LEU A 76 -3.17 14.81 2.49
CA LEU A 76 -3.79 14.87 3.82
C LEU A 76 -2.74 14.95 4.94
N ALA A 77 -1.61 14.25 4.81
CA ALA A 77 -0.53 14.31 5.78
C ALA A 77 0.08 15.72 5.84
N GLU A 78 0.31 16.36 4.69
CA GLU A 78 0.77 17.75 4.60
C GLU A 78 -0.24 18.72 5.24
N ALA A 79 -1.53 18.56 4.95
CA ALA A 79 -2.56 19.40 5.55
C ALA A 79 -2.58 19.31 7.09
N LEU A 80 -2.41 18.10 7.64
CA LEU A 80 -2.34 17.87 9.08
C LEU A 80 -1.09 18.50 9.72
N GLN A 81 0.03 18.54 8.99
CA GLN A 81 1.22 19.27 9.46
C GLN A 81 0.95 20.77 9.49
N GLY A 82 0.33 21.32 8.45
CA GLY A 82 -0.11 22.72 8.44
C GLY A 82 -1.10 23.06 9.56
N ASP A 83 -1.99 22.13 9.92
CA ASP A 83 -2.86 22.28 11.10
C ASP A 83 -2.05 22.31 12.40
N ALA A 84 -1.07 21.43 12.57
CA ALA A 84 -0.19 21.42 13.73
C ALA A 84 0.61 22.72 13.86
N GLU A 85 1.16 23.24 12.76
CA GLU A 85 1.84 24.53 12.71
C GLU A 85 0.94 25.67 13.16
N ARG A 86 -0.28 25.75 12.60
CA ARG A 86 -1.27 26.78 13.00
C ARG A 86 -1.65 26.69 14.48
N LEU A 87 -1.77 25.48 15.02
CA LEU A 87 -2.11 25.27 16.43
C LEU A 87 -0.94 25.62 17.36
N THR A 88 0.28 25.24 16.98
CA THR A 88 1.49 25.56 17.75
C THR A 88 1.79 27.05 17.77
N GLU A 89 1.47 27.77 16.69
CA GLU A 89 1.59 29.22 16.65
C GLU A 89 0.59 29.91 17.60
N GLN A 90 -0.63 29.40 17.72
CA GLN A 90 -1.66 29.96 18.60
C GLN A 90 -1.27 29.94 20.09
N LEU A 91 -0.35 29.08 20.53
CA LEU A 91 0.12 29.03 21.93
C LEU A 91 0.71 30.35 22.43
N TRP A 92 1.19 31.19 21.52
CA TRP A 92 1.96 32.40 21.82
C TRP A 92 1.31 33.66 21.27
N ARG A 93 0.10 33.55 20.71
CA ARG A 93 -0.65 34.68 20.16
C ARG A 93 -1.64 35.22 21.19
N PRO A 94 -1.91 36.54 21.20
CA PRO A 94 -2.99 37.11 21.99
C PRO A 94 -4.32 36.39 21.75
N SER A 95 -5.07 36.20 22.84
CA SER A 95 -6.36 35.50 22.81
C SER A 95 -7.38 36.18 23.71
N VAL A 96 -8.63 35.76 23.61
CA VAL A 96 -9.70 36.23 24.50
C VAL A 96 -10.15 35.04 25.35
N VAL A 97 -10.09 35.21 26.67
CA VAL A 97 -10.69 34.27 27.60
C VAL A 97 -12.08 34.76 27.92
N TYR A 98 -13.07 33.87 27.86
CA TYR A 98 -14.44 34.18 28.22
C TYR A 98 -15.01 33.17 29.22
N SER A 99 -16.01 33.60 29.97
CA SER A 99 -16.78 32.73 30.85
C SER A 99 -18.24 33.17 30.88
N PHE A 100 -19.13 32.20 31.04
CA PHE A 100 -20.53 32.41 31.35
C PHE A 100 -20.76 31.95 32.79
N GLY A 101 -21.33 32.80 33.65
CA GLY A 101 -21.46 32.46 35.05
C GLY A 101 -22.31 33.40 35.89
N GLY A 102 -22.38 33.10 37.19
CA GLY A 102 -23.24 33.79 38.14
C GLY A 102 -24.70 33.33 38.06
N LYS A 103 -25.53 33.87 38.96
CA LYS A 103 -26.95 33.52 39.08
C LYS A 103 -27.75 33.83 37.80
N GLU A 104 -27.33 34.87 37.08
CA GLU A 104 -28.00 35.37 35.86
C GLU A 104 -27.32 34.88 34.56
N ASN A 105 -26.32 33.98 34.65
CA ASN A 105 -25.58 33.43 33.51
C ASN A 105 -25.00 34.49 32.55
N THR A 106 -24.29 35.47 33.10
CA THR A 106 -23.75 36.61 32.36
C THR A 106 -22.44 36.26 31.67
N TYR A 107 -22.29 36.73 30.42
CA TYR A 107 -21.04 36.65 29.66
C TYR A 107 -20.01 37.66 30.17
N ASN A 108 -18.77 37.19 30.36
CA ASN A 108 -17.62 38.03 30.69
C ASN A 108 -16.44 37.60 29.83
N GLU A 109 -15.70 38.57 29.27
CA GLU A 109 -14.49 38.30 28.49
C GLU A 109 -13.35 39.26 28.86
N ARG A 110 -12.12 38.80 28.64
CA ARG A 110 -10.91 39.61 28.83
C ARG A 110 -9.85 39.22 27.80
N PRO A 111 -9.19 40.20 27.15
CA PRO A 111 -8.01 39.93 26.34
C PRO A 111 -6.82 39.52 27.22
N VAL A 112 -6.04 38.56 26.74
CA VAL A 112 -4.81 38.08 27.35
C VAL A 112 -3.71 38.04 26.30
N ASP A 113 -2.47 38.31 26.72
CA ASP A 113 -1.32 38.35 25.81
C ASP A 113 -1.04 36.97 25.19
N GLU A 114 -1.40 35.89 25.88
CA GLU A 114 -1.29 34.51 25.42
C GLU A 114 -2.43 33.66 26.02
N PRO A 115 -2.81 32.52 25.42
CA PRO A 115 -3.87 31.67 25.94
C PRO A 115 -3.54 31.13 27.35
N PRO A 116 -4.56 30.88 28.18
CA PRO A 116 -4.36 30.27 29.50
C PRO A 116 -3.84 28.83 29.38
N ALA A 117 -3.30 28.29 30.47
CA ALA A 117 -2.58 27.01 30.47
C ALA A 117 -3.42 25.81 29.99
N ASP A 118 -4.71 25.80 30.31
CA ASP A 118 -5.69 24.80 29.85
C ASP A 118 -5.92 24.87 28.33
N ALA A 119 -6.07 26.08 27.78
CA ALA A 119 -6.16 26.29 26.34
C ALA A 119 -4.87 25.89 25.63
N LYS A 120 -3.69 26.26 26.18
CA LYS A 120 -2.39 25.83 25.63
C LYS A 120 -2.24 24.31 25.64
N LYS A 121 -2.68 23.64 26.71
CA LYS A 121 -2.69 22.18 26.78
C LYS A 121 -3.59 21.58 25.69
N ALA A 122 -4.78 22.13 25.48
CA ALA A 122 -5.67 21.67 24.42
C ALA A 122 -5.06 21.86 23.02
N LEU A 123 -4.50 23.03 22.74
CA LEU A 123 -3.81 23.33 21.47
C LEU A 123 -2.64 22.37 21.22
N MET A 124 -1.76 22.19 22.22
CA MET A 124 -0.61 21.28 22.12
C MET A 124 -1.04 19.82 21.95
N SER A 125 -2.07 19.38 22.68
CA SER A 125 -2.60 18.02 22.54
C SER A 125 -3.15 17.77 21.14
N THR A 126 -3.89 18.72 20.58
CA THR A 126 -4.45 18.60 19.21
C THR A 126 -3.36 18.67 18.15
N ALA A 127 -2.35 19.53 18.32
CA ALA A 127 -1.20 19.59 17.43
C ALA A 127 -0.43 18.25 17.42
N GLY A 128 -0.17 17.67 18.61
CA GLY A 128 0.45 16.35 18.72
C GLY A 128 -0.36 15.25 18.02
N MET A 129 -1.69 15.27 18.16
CA MET A 129 -2.56 14.34 17.44
C MET A 129 -2.47 14.51 15.91
N ALA A 130 -2.45 15.75 15.41
CA ALA A 130 -2.31 16.00 13.97
C ALA A 130 -0.97 15.48 13.43
N ILE A 131 0.13 15.73 14.15
CA ILE A 131 1.47 15.21 13.83
C ILE A 131 1.44 13.67 13.80
N ASP A 132 0.95 13.02 14.85
CA ASP A 132 0.88 11.56 14.93
C ASP A 132 0.06 10.94 13.79
N ARG A 133 -1.03 11.60 13.38
CA ARG A 133 -1.87 11.11 12.28
C ARG A 133 -1.20 11.32 10.93
N SER A 134 -0.51 12.43 10.72
CA SER A 134 0.25 12.67 9.49
C SER A 134 1.35 11.60 9.29
N LEU A 135 2.09 11.27 10.36
CA LEU A 135 3.14 10.23 10.34
C LEU A 135 2.58 8.83 10.10
N LYS A 136 1.30 8.58 10.43
CA LYS A 136 0.64 7.30 10.12
C LYS A 136 0.15 7.23 8.67
N LEU A 137 -0.18 8.36 8.05
CA LEU A 137 -0.63 8.44 6.67
C LEU A 137 0.55 8.31 5.69
N VAL A 138 1.65 8.96 6.01
CA VAL A 138 2.93 8.87 5.31
C VAL A 138 4.02 8.63 6.35
N PRO A 139 4.29 7.36 6.69
CA PRO A 139 5.39 7.04 7.59
C PRO A 139 6.71 7.55 6.98
N PRO A 140 7.59 8.14 7.80
CA PRO A 140 8.97 8.37 7.38
C PRO A 140 9.52 7.05 6.85
N SER A 141 10.10 7.06 5.66
CA SER A 141 10.62 5.85 5.03
C SER A 141 11.61 5.16 5.96
N ALA A 142 11.20 4.04 6.55
CA ALA A 142 12.12 3.13 7.24
C ALA A 142 13.11 2.47 6.26
N ASP A 143 12.75 2.45 4.97
CA ASP A 143 13.42 1.70 3.91
C ASP A 143 14.68 2.38 3.37
N ALA A 144 14.86 3.68 3.57
CA ALA A 144 16.09 4.37 3.13
C ALA A 144 17.34 3.81 3.81
N GLY A 145 17.24 3.31 5.05
CA GLY A 145 18.37 2.66 5.73
C GLY A 145 18.52 1.17 5.42
N ALA A 146 17.39 0.46 5.25
CA ALA A 146 17.39 -1.00 5.15
C ALA A 146 17.70 -1.51 3.74
N ASP A 147 17.19 -0.84 2.70
CA ASP A 147 17.46 -1.26 1.32
C ASP A 147 18.85 -0.83 0.86
N ASP A 148 19.33 0.34 1.30
CA ASP A 148 20.73 0.75 1.12
C ASP A 148 21.69 -0.24 1.81
N ALA A 149 21.38 -0.68 3.04
CA ALA A 149 22.17 -1.69 3.74
C ALA A 149 22.19 -3.05 3.03
N LYS A 150 21.05 -3.51 2.49
CA LYS A 150 20.99 -4.76 1.70
C LYS A 150 21.78 -4.66 0.41
N SER A 151 21.72 -3.52 -0.27
CA SER A 151 22.48 -3.26 -1.50
C SER A 151 23.99 -3.28 -1.23
N MET A 152 24.44 -2.61 -0.16
CA MET A 152 25.84 -2.63 0.30
C MET A 152 26.32 -4.04 0.70
N LEU A 153 25.48 -4.81 1.40
CA LEU A 153 25.78 -6.20 1.75
C LEU A 153 25.87 -7.10 0.51
N GLY A 154 24.99 -6.90 -0.47
CA GLY A 154 25.04 -7.61 -1.76
C GLY A 154 26.32 -7.31 -2.53
N GLN A 155 26.74 -6.05 -2.59
CA GLN A 155 28.02 -5.65 -3.20
C GLN A 155 29.22 -6.27 -2.48
N LEU A 156 29.20 -6.34 -1.14
CA LEU A 156 30.27 -6.97 -0.36
C LEU A 156 30.34 -8.47 -0.61
N MET A 157 29.20 -9.18 -0.65
CA MET A 157 29.18 -10.61 -0.96
C MET A 157 29.69 -10.91 -2.38
N LEU A 158 29.34 -10.07 -3.36
CA LEU A 158 29.85 -10.19 -4.73
C LEU A 158 31.36 -9.98 -4.77
N GLY A 159 31.89 -8.99 -4.05
CA GLY A 159 33.33 -8.76 -3.94
C GLY A 159 34.08 -9.90 -3.26
N LEU A 160 33.54 -10.45 -2.17
CA LEU A 160 34.13 -11.59 -1.48
C LEU A 160 34.13 -12.86 -2.33
N LYS A 161 33.05 -13.09 -3.09
CA LYS A 161 32.99 -14.21 -4.04
C LYS A 161 34.01 -14.06 -5.16
N ALA A 162 34.16 -12.87 -5.72
CA ALA A 162 35.17 -12.61 -6.76
C ALA A 162 36.59 -12.89 -6.25
N ALA A 163 36.93 -12.43 -5.04
CA ALA A 163 38.23 -12.70 -4.42
C ALA A 163 38.44 -14.19 -4.12
N TYR A 164 37.39 -14.92 -3.74
CA TYR A 164 37.45 -16.36 -3.54
C TYR A 164 37.65 -17.12 -4.85
N ASP A 165 36.92 -16.76 -5.91
CA ASP A 165 37.04 -17.38 -7.23
C ASP A 165 38.42 -17.10 -7.86
N GLU A 166 39.00 -15.91 -7.61
CA GLU A 166 40.37 -15.55 -8.00
C GLU A 166 41.42 -16.40 -7.26
N ALA A 167 41.30 -16.53 -5.94
CA ALA A 167 42.20 -17.37 -5.14
C ALA A 167 42.08 -18.88 -5.46
N ALA A 168 40.86 -19.37 -5.72
CA ALA A 168 40.61 -20.76 -6.09
C ALA A 168 41.05 -21.09 -7.53
N GLY A 169 41.07 -20.09 -8.42
CA GLY A 169 41.61 -20.21 -9.78
C GLY A 169 43.14 -20.30 -9.81
N GLU A 170 43.83 -19.71 -8.84
CA GLU A 170 45.30 -19.76 -8.71
C GLU A 170 45.82 -21.10 -8.14
N GLU A 171 45.02 -21.81 -7.33
CA GLU A 171 45.40 -23.12 -6.76
C GLU A 171 45.23 -24.31 -7.74
N GLY A 172 44.51 -24.13 -8.86
CA GLY A 172 44.27 -25.19 -9.85
C GLY A 172 45.34 -25.38 -10.93
N GLY A 173 46.41 -24.57 -10.91
CA GLY A 173 47.44 -24.54 -11.97
C GLY A 173 48.77 -25.24 -11.65
N ALA A 174 48.89 -25.94 -10.51
CA ALA A 174 50.19 -26.40 -10.00
C ALA A 174 50.45 -27.92 -10.07
N ASP A 175 49.64 -28.72 -10.78
CA ASP A 175 49.78 -30.20 -10.78
C ASP A 175 49.90 -30.88 -12.16
N GLU A 176 50.26 -30.14 -13.23
CA GLU A 176 50.47 -30.74 -14.57
C GLU A 176 51.83 -30.37 -15.20
N GLU A 177 52.97 -30.52 -14.53
CA GLU A 177 54.27 -30.67 -15.24
C GLU A 177 55.28 -31.51 -14.42
N ALA A 178 55.22 -32.85 -14.55
CA ALA A 178 56.36 -33.71 -14.22
C ALA A 178 56.29 -35.11 -14.86
N GLU A 179 56.02 -35.24 -16.17
CA GLU A 179 56.48 -36.43 -16.92
C GLU A 179 57.02 -36.01 -18.29
N GLY A 180 58.36 -35.90 -18.36
CA GLY A 180 59.12 -35.55 -19.56
C GLY A 180 60.49 -36.20 -19.55
N GLU A 181 60.50 -37.48 -19.92
CA GLU A 181 61.45 -38.21 -20.78
C GLU A 181 62.98 -37.91 -20.71
N SER A 182 63.77 -38.99 -20.61
CA SER A 182 65.16 -39.02 -21.10
C SER A 182 65.59 -40.45 -21.47
N PRO A 183 66.53 -40.59 -22.42
CA PRO A 183 66.54 -41.59 -23.50
C PRO A 183 67.09 -42.98 -23.16
#